data_AF-A0A7Y1Z5G6-F1
#
_entry.id   AF-A0A7Y1Z5G6-F1
#
_cell.length_a   1.000
_cell.length_b   1.000
_cell.length_c   1.000
_cell.angle_alpha   90.00
_cell.angle_beta   90.00
_cell.angle_gamma   90.00
#
_symmetry.space_group_name_H-M   'P 1'
#
loop_
_entity.id
_entity.type
_entity.pdbx_description
1 polymer ?
#
loop_
_entity_poly.entity_id
_entity_poly.type
_entity_poly.pdbx_seq_one_letter_code
_entity_poly.pdbx_strand_id
1 'polypeptide(L)'
;LPMYVAGFTQWAMWKQFNPDGTLVYGNFLETVTEILPMYWMRAIGGSLYVIGILVLAYNIVATIKYGSKVTDDLAEAPALTKVSKRRVLGEAWHTWLERRPVQLTILATVAILIGGIVQIVPTIMVKSNIPTITSVQPYTPLELEGRDIYIREGCVSCHSQMIRPFRDEVERYGEYSKAGEYVYDHPFLWGSKRTGPDLHRIGKKYSDNWHLNHMYDPQSTSSGSIMPAYQWLIRNELDKSLTEAKMNAMVKLGVPYSEDDIANAQQSMTDQGTQIEQNLYSDPDFAKTYEEDKADGGDEFIEMRNREIVALIAYLQRLGTDIKVDESNLEVSNQN
;
A
#
# COMPACT_ATOMS: atom_id res chain seq x y z
N LEU A 1 23.87 -7.72 1.46
CA LEU A 1 24.70 -6.52 1.75
C LEU A 1 23.98 -5.21 1.44
N PRO A 2 23.64 -4.85 0.18
CA PRO A 2 23.08 -3.52 -0.11
C PRO A 2 21.75 -3.23 0.57
N MET A 3 20.91 -4.26 0.83
CA MET A 3 19.67 -4.10 1.61
C MET A 3 19.94 -3.70 3.07
N TYR A 4 20.94 -4.32 3.71
CA TYR A 4 21.27 -4.02 5.11
C TYR A 4 21.90 -2.64 5.24
N VAL A 5 22.86 -2.31 4.37
CA VAL A 5 23.50 -0.99 4.38
C VAL A 5 22.44 0.09 4.13
N ALA A 6 21.53 -0.10 3.17
CA ALA A 6 20.47 0.87 2.90
C ALA A 6 19.54 1.04 4.10
N GLY A 7 19.11 -0.06 4.72
CA GLY A 7 18.25 -0.04 5.89
C GLY A 7 18.89 0.69 7.07
N PHE A 8 20.14 0.37 7.41
CA PHE A 8 20.83 1.01 8.54
C PHE A 8 21.16 2.48 8.26
N THR A 9 21.64 2.82 7.06
CA THR A 9 21.94 4.21 6.68
C THR A 9 20.67 5.06 6.74
N GLN A 10 19.59 4.61 6.10
CA GLN A 10 18.34 5.38 6.06
C GLN A 10 17.70 5.51 7.45
N TRP A 11 17.71 4.44 8.24
CA TRP A 11 17.25 4.48 9.63
C TRP A 11 18.06 5.46 10.47
N ALA A 12 19.39 5.47 10.34
CA ALA A 12 20.26 6.38 11.08
C ALA A 12 19.98 7.84 10.71
N MET A 13 19.72 8.14 9.44
CA MET A 13 19.33 9.49 9.00
C MET A 13 17.97 9.91 9.56
N TRP A 14 16.98 9.01 9.59
CA TRP A 14 15.65 9.31 10.15
C TRP A 14 15.69 9.69 11.63
N LYS A 15 16.64 9.14 12.38
CA LYS A 15 16.78 9.35 13.83
C LYS A 15 17.63 10.57 14.22
N GLN A 16 18.18 11.31 13.26
CA GLN A 16 19.07 12.44 13.56
C GLN A 16 18.29 13.74 13.80
N PHE A 17 18.56 14.37 14.94
CA PHE A 17 17.97 15.62 15.37
C PHE A 17 19.05 16.68 15.63
N ASN A 18 18.74 17.91 15.27
CA ASN A 18 19.49 19.09 15.68
C ASN A 18 19.30 19.36 17.18
N PRO A 19 20.20 20.12 17.83
CA PRO A 19 20.05 20.49 19.24
C PRO A 19 18.76 21.25 19.57
N ASP A 20 18.16 21.94 18.59
CA ASP A 20 16.87 22.64 18.71
C ASP A 20 15.65 21.71 18.65
N GLY A 21 15.87 20.42 18.37
CA GLY A 21 14.84 19.39 18.31
C GLY A 21 14.22 19.15 16.94
N THR A 22 14.65 19.87 15.90
CA THR A 22 14.25 19.63 14.49
C THR A 22 15.00 18.46 13.86
N LEU A 23 14.47 17.87 12.80
CA LEU A 23 15.14 16.80 12.07
C LEU A 23 16.29 17.34 11.21
N VAL A 24 17.46 16.70 11.29
CA VAL A 24 18.62 17.03 10.42
C VAL A 24 18.25 16.82 8.95
N TYR A 25 17.62 15.70 8.64
CA TYR A 25 17.12 15.35 7.31
C TYR A 25 15.60 15.46 7.28
N GLY A 26 15.08 16.69 7.38
CA GLY A 26 13.64 16.95 7.40
C GLY A 26 12.94 16.57 6.10
N ASN A 27 13.60 16.81 4.96
CA ASN A 27 13.11 16.35 3.66
C ASN A 27 13.34 14.84 3.50
N PHE A 28 12.26 14.08 3.30
CA PHE A 28 12.36 12.64 3.14
C PHE A 28 13.22 12.23 1.93
N LEU A 29 13.20 13.03 0.86
CA LEU A 29 13.89 12.73 -0.39
C LEU A 29 15.40 12.62 -0.21
N GLU A 30 16.00 13.44 0.66
CA GLU A 30 17.44 13.40 0.97
C GLU A 30 17.86 12.00 1.44
N THR A 31 17.02 11.37 2.27
CA THR A 31 17.28 10.02 2.80
C THR A 31 17.18 8.94 1.72
N VAL A 32 16.40 9.19 0.67
CA VAL A 32 16.23 8.28 -0.47
C VAL A 32 17.37 8.44 -1.46
N THR A 33 17.79 9.68 -1.74
CA THR A 33 18.88 9.98 -2.67
C THR A 33 20.20 9.38 -2.17
N GLU A 34 20.46 9.41 -0.86
CA GLU A 34 21.65 8.79 -0.26
C GLU A 34 21.72 7.27 -0.47
N ILE A 35 20.58 6.60 -0.59
CA ILE A 35 20.53 5.13 -0.76
C ILE A 35 20.43 4.67 -2.22
N LEU A 36 20.37 5.59 -3.18
CA LEU A 36 20.33 5.26 -4.62
C LEU A 36 21.47 4.35 -5.10
N PRO A 37 22.74 4.52 -4.66
CA PRO A 37 23.82 3.60 -5.05
C PRO A 37 23.52 2.14 -4.67
N MET A 38 22.80 1.92 -3.56
CA MET A 38 22.43 0.58 -3.11
C MET A 38 21.29 -0.01 -3.92
N TYR A 39 20.41 0.80 -4.52
CA TYR A 39 19.45 0.33 -5.50
C TYR A 39 20.14 -0.16 -6.77
N TRP A 40 21.14 0.55 -7.26
CA TRP A 40 21.95 0.10 -8.40
C TRP A 40 22.68 -1.21 -8.13
N MET A 41 23.32 -1.36 -6.96
CA MET A 41 23.96 -2.62 -6.58
C MET A 41 22.96 -3.79 -6.52
N ARG A 42 21.73 -3.54 -6.06
CA ARG A 42 20.67 -4.55 -6.06
C ARG A 42 20.21 -4.90 -7.47
N ALA A 43 20.04 -3.91 -8.35
CA ALA A 43 19.67 -4.14 -9.74
C ALA A 43 20.72 -5.03 -10.44
N ILE A 44 22.01 -4.75 -10.25
CA ILE A 44 23.10 -5.57 -10.77
C ILE A 44 23.02 -7.01 -10.25
N GLY A 45 22.88 -7.20 -8.93
CA GLY A 45 22.75 -8.53 -8.33
C GLY A 45 21.50 -9.29 -8.82
N GLY A 46 20.38 -8.60 -8.98
CA GLY A 46 19.14 -9.16 -9.53
C GLY A 46 19.30 -9.59 -10.98
N SER A 47 19.96 -8.79 -11.82
CA SER A 47 20.26 -9.14 -13.21
C SER A 47 21.13 -10.40 -13.30
N LEU A 48 22.17 -10.53 -12.46
CA LEU A 48 23.00 -11.74 -12.40
C LEU A 48 22.17 -12.97 -12.01
N TYR A 49 21.26 -12.84 -11.05
CA TYR A 49 20.36 -13.92 -10.64
C TYR A 49 19.42 -14.35 -11.78
N VAL A 50 18.79 -13.39 -12.46
CA VAL A 50 17.90 -13.67 -13.61
C VAL A 50 18.67 -14.37 -14.74
N ILE A 51 19.87 -13.88 -15.08
CA ILE A 51 20.74 -14.54 -16.06
C ILE A 51 21.06 -15.98 -15.62
N GLY A 52 21.37 -16.20 -14.34
CA GLY A 52 21.61 -17.53 -13.78
C GLY A 52 20.41 -18.47 -13.95
N ILE A 53 19.19 -18.00 -13.70
CA ILE A 53 17.96 -18.78 -13.93
C ILE A 53 17.79 -19.11 -15.42
N LEU A 54 18.03 -18.16 -16.32
CA LEU A 54 17.92 -18.41 -17.76
C LEU A 54 18.93 -19.45 -18.23
N VAL A 55 20.16 -19.40 -17.72
CA VAL A 55 21.20 -20.42 -17.98
C VAL A 55 20.79 -21.78 -17.41
N LEU A 56 20.24 -21.84 -16.19
CA LEU A 56 19.71 -23.08 -15.62
C LEU A 56 18.59 -23.68 -16.48
N ALA A 57 17.62 -22.86 -16.88
CA ALA A 57 16.52 -23.28 -17.74
C ALA A 57 17.02 -23.80 -19.10
N TYR A 58 17.97 -23.09 -19.72
CA TYR A 58 18.62 -23.54 -20.95
C TYR A 58 19.31 -24.89 -20.75
N ASN A 59 20.08 -25.05 -19.67
CA ASN A 59 20.80 -26.29 -19.40
C ASN A 59 19.84 -27.47 -19.12
N ILE A 60 18.72 -27.25 -18.43
CA ILE A 60 17.68 -28.28 -18.24
C ILE A 60 17.12 -28.71 -19.61
N VAL A 61 16.75 -27.75 -20.47
CA VAL A 61 16.22 -28.05 -21.80
C VAL A 61 17.25 -28.77 -22.67
N ALA A 62 18.51 -28.32 -22.66
CA ALA A 62 19.60 -28.96 -23.38
C ALA A 62 19.84 -30.38 -22.88
N THR A 63 19.84 -30.60 -21.55
CA THR A 63 20.01 -31.93 -20.94
C THR A 63 18.88 -32.88 -21.36
N ILE A 64 17.63 -32.41 -21.41
CA ILE A 64 16.49 -33.22 -21.88
C ILE A 64 16.63 -33.55 -23.38
N LYS A 65 17.06 -32.58 -24.21
CA LYS A 65 17.20 -32.77 -25.66
C LYS A 65 18.36 -33.68 -26.06
N TYR A 66 19.48 -33.56 -25.37
CA TYR A 66 20.72 -34.32 -25.67
C TYR A 66 20.92 -35.53 -24.76
N GLY A 67 19.99 -35.79 -23.83
CA GLY A 67 20.02 -36.97 -22.99
C GLY A 67 19.88 -38.26 -23.80
N SER A 68 20.72 -39.25 -23.51
CA SER A 68 20.54 -40.60 -24.03
C SER A 68 19.36 -41.26 -23.33
N LYS A 69 18.59 -42.07 -24.09
CA LYS A 69 17.58 -42.95 -23.48
C LYS A 69 18.33 -43.99 -22.66
N VAL A 70 18.27 -43.86 -21.34
CA VAL A 70 18.66 -44.92 -20.43
C VAL A 70 17.59 -46.00 -20.60
N THR A 71 18.01 -47.21 -20.95
CA THR A 71 17.12 -48.37 -20.89
C THR A 71 16.73 -48.55 -19.42
N ASP A 72 15.44 -48.60 -19.13
CA ASP A 72 14.92 -49.00 -17.82
C ASP A 72 15.43 -50.42 -17.52
N ASP A 73 16.66 -50.54 -17.02
CA ASP A 73 16.94 -51.57 -16.04
C ASP A 73 15.96 -51.25 -14.92
N LEU A 74 15.03 -52.18 -14.67
CA LEU A 74 13.97 -52.13 -13.67
C LEU A 74 14.57 -51.75 -12.31
N ALA A 75 14.84 -50.47 -12.11
CA ALA A 75 15.30 -49.89 -10.86
C ALA A 75 14.05 -49.74 -10.01
N GLU A 76 13.49 -50.87 -9.62
CA GLU A 76 12.46 -50.92 -8.60
C GLU A 76 13.08 -50.33 -7.33
N ALA A 77 12.41 -49.33 -6.77
CA ALA A 77 12.75 -48.87 -5.44
C ALA A 77 12.76 -50.11 -4.52
N PRO A 78 13.82 -50.31 -3.71
CA PRO A 78 13.90 -51.48 -2.84
C PRO A 78 12.63 -51.57 -2.00
N ALA A 79 12.09 -52.78 -1.85
CA ALA A 79 10.85 -53.01 -1.12
C ALA A 79 10.90 -52.34 0.26
N LEU A 80 9.80 -51.69 0.65
CA LEU A 80 9.69 -50.94 1.89
C LEU A 80 9.99 -51.87 3.09
N THR A 81 11.17 -51.73 3.68
CA THR A 81 11.60 -52.58 4.79
C THR A 81 10.85 -52.19 6.08
N LYS A 82 10.34 -53.20 6.81
CA LYS A 82 9.74 -52.95 8.13
C LYS A 82 10.81 -52.43 9.08
N VAL A 83 10.58 -51.27 9.68
CA VAL A 83 11.48 -50.67 10.67
C VAL A 83 11.44 -51.50 11.95
N SER A 84 12.54 -52.13 12.33
CA SER A 84 12.65 -52.95 13.55
C SER A 84 12.92 -52.09 14.78
N LYS A 85 12.48 -52.52 15.98
CA LYS A 85 12.74 -51.81 17.25
C LYS A 85 14.24 -51.57 17.51
N ARG A 86 15.11 -52.45 17.00
CA ARG A 86 16.58 -52.31 17.09
C ARG A 86 17.13 -51.17 16.24
N ARG A 87 16.49 -50.86 15.11
CA ARG A 87 16.86 -49.73 14.26
C ARG A 87 16.54 -48.38 14.91
N VAL A 88 15.54 -48.35 15.80
CA VAL A 88 15.03 -47.13 16.48
C VAL A 88 15.74 -46.84 17.82
N LEU A 89 16.63 -47.74 18.25
CA LEU A 89 17.30 -47.64 19.55
C LEU A 89 18.34 -46.51 19.54
N GLY A 90 18.19 -45.55 20.46
CA GLY A 90 19.08 -44.39 20.58
C GLY A 90 18.68 -43.17 19.73
N GLU A 91 17.52 -43.23 19.07
CA GLU A 91 17.02 -42.11 18.28
C GLU A 91 16.49 -40.95 19.13
N ALA A 92 16.48 -39.76 18.54
CA ALA A 92 15.93 -38.57 19.17
C ALA A 92 14.42 -38.70 19.45
N TRP A 93 13.95 -37.93 20.43
CA TRP A 93 12.59 -38.02 20.97
C TRP A 93 11.44 -37.72 19.98
N HIS A 94 11.72 -37.11 18.83
CA HIS A 94 10.75 -36.69 17.81
C HIS A 94 10.83 -37.50 16.51
N THR A 95 11.70 -38.52 16.44
CA THR A 95 11.84 -39.38 15.24
C THR A 95 10.58 -40.15 14.87
N TRP A 96 9.70 -40.42 15.84
CA TRP A 96 8.39 -41.02 15.59
C TRP A 96 7.49 -40.16 14.68
N LEU A 97 7.72 -38.84 14.68
CA LEU A 97 7.00 -37.86 13.88
C LEU A 97 7.61 -37.71 12.49
N GLU A 98 8.93 -37.53 12.41
CA GLU A 98 9.67 -37.31 11.15
C GLU A 98 9.52 -38.46 10.14
N ARG A 99 9.31 -39.68 10.64
CA ARG A 99 9.17 -40.89 9.82
C ARG A 99 7.81 -41.05 9.17
N ARG A 100 6.82 -40.30 9.64
CA ARG A 100 5.42 -40.45 9.25
C ARG A 100 4.94 -39.15 8.64
N PRO A 101 5.18 -38.95 7.32
CA PRO A 101 4.90 -37.67 6.68
C PRO A 101 3.46 -37.22 6.89
N VAL A 102 2.48 -38.13 6.80
CA VAL A 102 1.05 -37.81 7.05
C VAL A 102 0.82 -37.32 8.49
N GLN A 103 1.44 -37.95 9.48
CA GLN A 103 1.27 -37.58 10.89
C GLN A 103 1.95 -36.22 11.19
N LEU A 104 3.15 -36.00 10.63
CA LEU A 104 3.83 -34.71 10.69
C LEU A 104 3.00 -33.61 10.04
N THR A 105 2.45 -33.84 8.84
CA THR A 105 1.59 -32.88 8.16
C THR A 105 0.39 -32.50 9.01
N ILE A 106 -0.35 -33.48 9.55
CA ILE A 106 -1.52 -33.20 10.40
C ILE A 106 -1.13 -32.35 11.61
N LEU A 107 -0.08 -32.73 12.34
CA LEU A 107 0.35 -32.01 13.54
C LEU A 107 0.89 -30.61 13.22
N ALA A 108 1.61 -30.44 12.10
CA ALA A 108 2.07 -29.14 11.63
C ALA A 108 0.89 -28.24 11.24
N THR A 109 -0.11 -28.77 10.53
CA THR A 109 -1.34 -28.03 10.21
C THR A 109 -2.06 -27.58 11.49
N VAL A 110 -2.24 -28.47 12.47
CA VAL A 110 -2.86 -28.11 13.75
C VAL A 110 -2.07 -27.00 14.45
N ALA A 111 -0.74 -27.09 14.50
CA ALA A 111 0.11 -26.07 15.13
C ALA A 111 -0.04 -24.70 14.45
N ILE A 112 -0.07 -24.66 13.12
CA ILE A 112 -0.28 -23.41 12.34
C ILE A 112 -1.68 -22.83 12.61
N LEU A 113 -2.71 -23.68 12.62
CA LEU A 113 -4.09 -23.25 12.86
C LEU A 113 -4.28 -22.67 14.26
N ILE A 114 -3.62 -23.21 15.28
CA ILE A 114 -3.66 -22.65 16.63
C ILE A 114 -3.14 -21.20 16.63
N GLY A 115 -2.00 -20.94 15.97
CA GLY A 115 -1.45 -19.59 15.84
C GLY A 115 -2.42 -18.64 15.15
N GLY A 116 -3.02 -19.07 14.03
CA GLY A 116 -4.02 -18.28 13.31
C GLY A 116 -5.26 -17.98 14.14
N ILE A 117 -5.80 -18.97 14.85
CA ILE A 117 -6.97 -18.80 15.72
C ILE A 117 -6.67 -17.79 16.83
N VAL A 118 -5.54 -17.95 17.53
CA VAL A 118 -5.16 -17.07 18.65
C VAL A 118 -4.93 -15.62 18.22
N GLN A 119 -4.41 -15.39 17.01
CA GLN A 119 -4.14 -14.04 16.51
C GLN A 119 -5.37 -13.37 15.87
N ILE A 120 -6.17 -14.11 15.10
CA ILE A 120 -7.24 -13.53 14.26
C ILE A 120 -8.57 -13.47 15.02
N VAL A 121 -8.97 -14.55 15.70
CA VAL A 121 -10.31 -14.68 16.27
C VAL A 121 -10.60 -13.63 17.35
N PRO A 122 -9.71 -13.38 18.34
CA PRO A 122 -9.94 -12.36 19.35
C PRO A 122 -10.09 -10.95 18.74
N THR A 123 -9.33 -10.65 17.69
CA THR A 123 -9.36 -9.33 17.02
C THR A 123 -10.71 -9.06 16.34
N ILE A 124 -11.35 -10.08 15.76
CA ILE A 124 -12.65 -9.95 15.09
C ILE A 124 -13.82 -10.00 16.08
N MET A 125 -13.73 -10.82 17.14
CA MET A 125 -14.85 -11.04 18.06
C MET A 125 -14.97 -9.99 19.16
N VAL A 126 -13.86 -9.40 19.59
CA VAL A 126 -13.83 -8.46 20.71
C VAL A 126 -13.93 -7.04 20.17
N LYS A 127 -15.15 -6.48 20.13
CA LYS A 127 -15.42 -5.14 19.58
C LYS A 127 -14.58 -4.04 20.22
N SER A 128 -14.23 -4.16 21.50
CA SER A 128 -13.36 -3.20 22.19
C SER A 128 -11.92 -3.15 21.63
N ASN A 129 -11.51 -4.15 20.85
CA ASN A 129 -10.21 -4.14 20.17
C ASN A 129 -10.20 -3.25 18.91
N ILE A 130 -11.37 -2.84 18.41
CA ILE A 130 -11.52 -1.97 17.25
C ILE A 130 -12.08 -0.62 17.74
N PRO A 131 -11.23 0.28 18.27
CA PRO A 131 -11.70 1.57 18.74
C PRO A 131 -12.24 2.38 17.55
N THR A 132 -13.52 2.73 17.55
CA THR A 132 -14.09 3.64 16.55
C THR A 132 -13.89 5.08 17.01
N ILE A 133 -13.33 5.92 16.15
CA ILE A 133 -13.22 7.36 16.39
C ILE A 133 -14.48 8.01 15.82
N THR A 134 -15.23 8.75 16.63
CA THR A 134 -16.53 9.34 16.23
C THR A 134 -16.42 10.35 15.10
N SER A 135 -15.27 11.04 14.99
CA SER A 135 -14.99 12.02 13.93
C SER A 135 -14.64 11.36 12.59
N VAL A 136 -14.29 10.07 12.56
CA VAL A 136 -13.96 9.36 11.32
C VAL A 136 -15.25 9.01 10.59
N GLN A 137 -15.42 9.61 9.40
CA GLN A 137 -16.56 9.37 8.50
C GLN A 137 -16.16 8.45 7.34
N PRO A 138 -17.11 7.69 6.76
CA PRO A 138 -16.89 6.99 5.50
C PRO A 138 -16.36 7.92 4.41
N TYR A 139 -15.63 7.36 3.45
CA TYR A 139 -15.18 8.12 2.28
C TYR A 139 -16.37 8.65 1.48
N THR A 140 -16.26 9.84 0.91
CA THR A 140 -17.23 10.25 -0.12
C THR A 140 -17.14 9.30 -1.32
N PRO A 141 -18.16 9.24 -2.19
CA PRO A 141 -18.10 8.35 -3.36
C PRO A 141 -16.92 8.68 -4.29
N LEU A 142 -16.55 9.96 -4.43
CA LEU A 142 -15.39 10.36 -5.23
C LEU A 142 -14.05 9.99 -4.56
N GLU A 143 -13.96 10.13 -3.23
CA GLU A 143 -12.80 9.67 -2.45
C GLU A 143 -12.65 8.15 -2.53
N LEU A 144 -13.75 7.40 -2.52
CA LEU A 144 -13.75 5.94 -2.67
C LEU A 144 -13.21 5.52 -4.03
N GLU A 145 -13.63 6.17 -5.12
CA GLU A 145 -13.06 5.94 -6.45
C GLU A 145 -11.58 6.35 -6.53
N GLY A 146 -11.21 7.49 -5.93
CA GLY A 146 -9.82 7.93 -5.81
C GLY A 146 -8.92 6.95 -5.07
N ARG A 147 -9.45 6.33 -4.02
CA ARG A 147 -8.80 5.28 -3.24
C ARG A 147 -8.58 4.02 -4.08
N ASP A 148 -9.56 3.63 -4.88
CA ASP A 148 -9.43 2.49 -5.79
C ASP A 148 -8.38 2.77 -6.89
N ILE A 149 -8.28 4.00 -7.38
CA ILE A 149 -7.19 4.43 -8.28
C ILE A 149 -5.85 4.33 -7.56
N TYR A 150 -5.74 4.82 -6.31
CA TYR A 150 -4.51 4.68 -5.51
C TYR A 150 -4.07 3.22 -5.36
N ILE A 151 -5.02 2.29 -5.23
CA ILE A 151 -4.78 0.85 -5.22
C ILE A 151 -4.33 0.35 -6.59
N ARG A 152 -5.05 0.71 -7.66
CA ARG A 152 -4.79 0.29 -9.05
C ARG A 152 -3.39 0.69 -9.51
N GLU A 153 -2.98 1.91 -9.19
CA GLU A 153 -1.66 2.45 -9.53
C GLU A 153 -0.54 1.92 -8.61
N GLY A 154 -0.88 1.14 -7.59
CA GLY A 154 0.10 0.49 -6.71
C GLY A 154 0.85 1.47 -5.81
N CYS A 155 0.30 2.65 -5.53
CA CYS A 155 0.93 3.71 -4.73
C CYS A 155 1.39 3.20 -3.34
N VAL A 156 0.63 2.27 -2.75
CA VAL A 156 0.93 1.58 -1.48
C VAL A 156 2.29 0.85 -1.45
N SER A 157 2.85 0.52 -2.61
CA SER A 157 4.17 -0.11 -2.73
C SER A 157 5.33 0.85 -2.42
N CYS A 158 5.08 2.15 -2.57
CA CYS A 158 6.06 3.21 -2.36
C CYS A 158 5.71 4.09 -1.16
N HIS A 159 4.43 4.24 -0.85
CA HIS A 159 3.92 5.13 0.18
C HIS A 159 3.16 4.34 1.24
N SER A 160 3.56 4.51 2.48
CA SER A 160 2.78 4.04 3.61
C SER A 160 1.70 5.05 3.99
N GLN A 161 0.68 4.54 4.69
CA GLN A 161 -0.31 5.35 5.36
C GLN A 161 -0.40 4.91 6.83
N MET A 162 0.74 4.86 7.52
CA MET A 162 0.82 4.44 8.92
C MET A 162 2.03 5.09 9.60
N ILE A 163 1.76 6.18 10.30
CA ILE A 163 2.75 6.91 11.09
C ILE A 163 2.92 6.19 12.42
N ARG A 164 4.16 5.78 12.71
CA ARG A 164 4.50 5.04 13.93
C ARG A 164 4.63 6.00 15.12
N PRO A 165 4.39 5.55 16.36
CA PRO A 165 4.47 6.38 17.57
C PRO A 165 5.94 6.60 18.01
N PHE A 166 6.78 7.10 17.11
CA PHE A 166 8.14 7.53 17.40
C PHE A 166 8.26 9.04 17.20
N ARG A 167 9.13 9.70 17.96
CA ARG A 167 9.34 11.15 17.87
C ARG A 167 9.70 11.61 16.46
N ASP A 168 10.60 10.91 15.78
CA ASP A 168 11.06 11.22 14.42
C ASP A 168 9.99 11.07 13.35
N GLU A 169 9.03 10.17 13.58
CA GLU A 169 7.87 9.99 12.70
C GLU A 169 6.88 11.12 12.91
N VAL A 170 6.62 11.47 14.17
CA VAL A 170 5.67 12.52 14.53
C VAL A 170 6.16 13.89 14.09
N GLU A 171 7.45 14.18 14.26
CA GLU A 171 8.06 15.43 13.78
C GLU A 171 7.99 15.55 12.25
N ARG A 172 8.14 14.43 11.53
CA ARG A 172 8.18 14.42 10.06
C ARG A 172 6.80 14.49 9.43
N TYR A 173 5.84 13.76 9.97
CA TYR A 173 4.55 13.52 9.33
C TYR A 173 3.35 14.07 10.10
N GLY A 174 3.51 14.38 11.40
CA GLY A 174 2.42 14.76 12.30
C GLY A 174 1.97 13.61 13.19
N GLU A 175 0.81 13.75 13.83
CA GLU A 175 0.33 12.79 14.83
C GLU A 175 0.35 11.33 14.32
N TYR A 176 0.83 10.42 15.18
CA TYR A 176 0.86 8.99 14.89
C TYR A 176 -0.53 8.44 14.57
N SER A 177 -0.57 7.36 13.81
CA SER A 177 -1.82 6.79 13.33
C SER A 177 -2.51 5.92 14.39
N LYS A 178 -3.82 6.10 14.52
CA LYS A 178 -4.68 5.37 15.46
C LYS A 178 -5.42 4.28 14.70
N ALA A 179 -5.63 3.12 15.35
CA ALA A 179 -6.34 2.00 14.73
C ALA A 179 -7.75 2.37 14.23
N GLY A 180 -8.42 3.30 14.92
CA GLY A 180 -9.77 3.75 14.59
C GLY A 180 -9.91 4.56 13.30
N GLU A 181 -8.80 5.04 12.74
CA GLU A 181 -8.82 5.78 11.48
C GLU A 181 -8.99 4.85 10.27
N TYR A 182 -8.66 3.56 10.43
CA TYR A 182 -8.71 2.56 9.36
C TYR A 182 -9.99 1.71 9.37
N VAL A 183 -10.98 2.07 10.18
CA VAL A 183 -12.17 1.21 10.40
C VAL A 183 -12.96 0.99 9.12
N TYR A 184 -12.95 1.94 8.19
CA TYR A 184 -13.63 1.84 6.90
C TYR A 184 -12.70 1.45 5.74
N ASP A 185 -11.44 1.11 6.03
CA ASP A 185 -10.47 0.75 5.01
C ASP A 185 -10.58 -0.73 4.62
N HIS A 186 -11.21 -0.98 3.48
CA HIS A 186 -11.31 -2.30 2.87
C HIS A 186 -10.66 -2.29 1.47
N PRO A 187 -9.50 -2.93 1.25
CA PRO A 187 -8.55 -3.44 2.26
C PRO A 187 -7.70 -2.31 2.88
N PHE A 188 -7.02 -2.56 3.99
CA PHE A 188 -6.12 -1.57 4.61
C PHE A 188 -4.96 -1.12 3.67
N LEU A 189 -4.57 0.15 3.76
CA LEU A 189 -3.50 0.75 2.93
C LEU A 189 -2.29 1.24 3.76
N TRP A 190 -2.02 0.61 4.90
CA TRP A 190 -0.93 0.97 5.82
C TRP A 190 0.44 1.04 5.13
N GLY A 191 0.64 0.23 4.09
CA GLY A 191 1.92 0.08 3.39
C GLY A 191 2.94 -0.74 4.16
N SER A 192 3.98 -1.19 3.46
CA SER A 192 5.06 -2.02 4.04
C SER A 192 6.45 -1.49 3.73
N LYS A 193 6.53 -0.43 2.92
CA LYS A 193 7.77 0.16 2.43
C LYS A 193 7.56 1.66 2.20
N ARG A 194 8.64 2.43 2.40
CA ARG A 194 8.70 3.86 2.08
C ARG A 194 9.81 4.12 1.07
N THR A 195 9.43 4.15 -0.20
CA THR A 195 10.27 4.72 -1.26
C THR A 195 9.94 6.20 -1.45
N GLY A 196 8.67 6.57 -1.29
CA GLY A 196 8.23 7.92 -1.00
C GLY A 196 7.83 8.10 0.47
N PRO A 197 7.50 9.33 0.90
CA PRO A 197 7.07 9.61 2.27
C PRO A 197 5.75 8.93 2.63
N ASP A 198 5.47 8.84 3.94
CA ASP A 198 4.14 8.48 4.43
C ASP A 198 3.09 9.54 4.03
N LEU A 199 1.89 9.10 3.67
CA LEU A 199 0.82 9.96 3.16
C LEU A 199 -0.35 10.12 4.13
N HIS A 200 -0.35 9.46 5.30
CA HIS A 200 -1.56 9.41 6.15
C HIS A 200 -2.00 10.78 6.72
N ARG A 201 -1.16 11.81 6.62
CA ARG A 201 -1.44 13.18 7.09
C ARG A 201 -1.23 14.22 5.98
N ILE A 202 -1.33 13.81 4.72
CA ILE A 202 -1.15 14.74 3.59
C ILE A 202 -2.38 15.62 3.33
N GLY A 203 -3.54 15.27 3.89
CA GLY A 203 -4.77 16.02 3.72
C GLY A 203 -4.62 17.50 4.08
N LYS A 204 -4.93 18.37 3.12
CA LYS A 204 -4.81 19.83 3.17
C LYS A 204 -3.38 20.36 3.40
N LYS A 205 -2.35 19.51 3.27
CA LYS A 205 -0.94 19.93 3.38
C LYS A 205 -0.45 20.62 2.11
N TYR A 206 -0.95 20.19 0.96
CA TYR A 206 -0.64 20.74 -0.35
C TYR A 206 -1.93 21.13 -1.08
N SER A 207 -1.85 22.07 -2.03
CA SER A 207 -3.00 22.46 -2.85
C SER A 207 -3.35 21.37 -3.88
N ASP A 208 -4.57 21.44 -4.40
CA ASP A 208 -5.01 20.53 -5.48
C ASP A 208 -4.10 20.67 -6.72
N ASN A 209 -3.67 21.89 -7.05
CA ASN A 209 -2.69 22.14 -8.12
C ASN A 209 -1.34 21.48 -7.86
N TRP A 210 -0.86 21.49 -6.61
CA TRP A 210 0.39 20.79 -6.28
C TRP A 210 0.25 19.29 -6.52
N HIS A 211 -0.87 18.69 -6.13
CA HIS A 211 -1.13 17.26 -6.39
C HIS A 211 -1.24 16.96 -7.89
N LEU A 212 -1.94 17.78 -8.66
CA LEU A 212 -2.03 17.67 -10.11
C LEU A 212 -0.64 17.72 -10.76
N ASN A 213 0.14 18.76 -10.45
CA ASN A 213 1.48 18.97 -11.00
C ASN A 213 2.45 17.87 -10.55
N HIS A 214 2.37 17.41 -9.31
CA HIS A 214 3.18 16.31 -8.82
C HIS A 214 2.87 14.99 -9.52
N MET A 215 1.60 14.70 -9.83
CA MET A 215 1.24 13.50 -10.60
C MET A 215 1.62 13.62 -12.07
N TYR A 216 1.59 14.83 -12.64
CA TYR A 216 2.01 15.09 -14.02
C TYR A 216 3.52 14.93 -14.20
N ASP A 217 4.31 15.56 -13.33
CA ASP A 217 5.76 15.47 -13.26
C ASP A 217 6.23 15.63 -11.80
N PRO A 218 6.53 14.53 -11.09
CA PRO A 218 6.99 14.59 -9.72
C PRO A 218 8.27 15.41 -9.51
N GLN A 219 9.11 15.55 -10.53
CA GLN A 219 10.35 16.32 -10.45
C GLN A 219 10.10 17.84 -10.53
N SER A 220 8.99 18.27 -11.12
CA SER A 220 8.61 19.69 -11.18
C SER A 220 8.32 20.27 -9.80
N THR A 221 7.71 19.48 -8.91
CA THR A 221 7.36 19.90 -7.54
C THR A 221 8.34 19.39 -6.48
N SER A 222 9.07 18.32 -6.78
CA SER A 222 10.08 17.71 -5.89
C SER A 222 11.32 17.32 -6.69
N SER A 223 12.26 18.25 -6.84
CA SER A 223 13.50 18.03 -7.59
C SER A 223 14.27 16.80 -7.07
N GLY A 224 14.60 15.87 -7.97
CA GLY A 224 15.24 14.60 -7.63
C GLY A 224 14.28 13.47 -7.22
N SER A 225 12.96 13.69 -7.30
CA SER A 225 11.96 12.65 -7.07
C SER A 225 12.19 11.45 -7.99
N ILE A 226 12.06 10.25 -7.41
CA ILE A 226 12.09 8.97 -8.12
C ILE A 226 10.70 8.37 -8.34
N MET A 227 9.65 9.14 -8.01
CA MET A 227 8.27 8.73 -8.27
C MET A 227 8.00 8.72 -9.78
N PRO A 228 7.32 7.71 -10.33
CA PRO A 228 6.88 7.72 -11.72
C PRO A 228 5.86 8.84 -11.98
N ALA A 229 5.84 9.37 -13.20
CA ALA A 229 4.78 10.27 -13.64
C ALA A 229 3.51 9.47 -13.98
N TYR A 230 2.35 10.00 -13.60
CA TYR A 230 1.01 9.41 -13.77
C TYR A 230 0.14 10.25 -14.72
N GLN A 231 0.73 10.69 -15.83
CA GLN A 231 0.09 11.61 -16.79
C GLN A 231 -1.23 11.08 -17.38
N TRP A 232 -1.44 9.76 -17.40
CA TRP A 232 -2.69 9.16 -17.87
C TRP A 232 -3.87 9.50 -16.96
N LEU A 233 -3.69 9.62 -15.64
CA LEU A 233 -4.78 9.98 -14.73
C LEU A 233 -5.36 11.37 -15.03
N ILE A 234 -4.57 12.25 -15.65
CA ILE A 234 -4.97 13.61 -16.03
C ILE A 234 -5.76 13.63 -17.33
N ARG A 235 -5.72 12.55 -18.11
CA ARG A 235 -6.42 12.44 -19.42
C ARG A 235 -7.61 11.48 -19.37
N ASN A 236 -7.51 10.42 -18.58
CA ASN A 236 -8.53 9.39 -18.49
C ASN A 236 -9.80 9.91 -17.82
N GLU A 237 -10.94 9.56 -18.38
CA GLU A 237 -12.24 9.71 -17.73
C GLU A 237 -12.39 8.71 -16.58
N LEU A 238 -12.99 9.15 -15.49
CA LEU A 238 -13.35 8.31 -14.36
C LEU A 238 -14.60 7.50 -14.69
N ASP A 239 -14.49 6.18 -14.69
CA ASP A 239 -15.65 5.29 -14.75
C ASP A 239 -16.41 5.27 -13.42
N LYS A 240 -17.61 5.86 -13.41
CA LYS A 240 -18.49 5.96 -12.23
C LYS A 240 -19.60 4.90 -12.22
N SER A 241 -19.62 3.98 -13.19
CA SER A 241 -20.76 3.08 -13.41
C SER A 241 -20.99 2.07 -12.30
N LEU A 242 -19.96 1.78 -11.49
CA LEU A 242 -19.99 0.81 -10.40
C LEU A 242 -19.97 1.44 -9.01
N THR A 243 -19.99 2.78 -8.89
CA THR A 243 -19.77 3.46 -7.61
C THR A 243 -20.83 3.08 -6.57
N GLU A 244 -22.11 3.06 -6.93
CA GLU A 244 -23.20 2.66 -6.05
C GLU A 244 -23.09 1.18 -5.66
N ALA A 245 -22.66 0.32 -6.60
CA ALA A 245 -22.45 -1.10 -6.33
C ALA A 245 -21.29 -1.31 -5.33
N LYS A 246 -20.21 -0.52 -5.45
CA LYS A 246 -19.09 -0.51 -4.50
C LYS A 246 -19.55 -0.02 -3.12
N MET A 247 -20.30 1.08 -3.05
CA MET A 247 -20.85 1.58 -1.78
C MET A 247 -21.73 0.53 -1.10
N ASN A 248 -22.61 -0.15 -1.85
CA ASN A 248 -23.41 -1.27 -1.34
C ASN A 248 -22.54 -2.43 -0.84
N ALA A 249 -21.42 -2.73 -1.49
CA ALA A 249 -20.47 -3.73 -0.99
C ALA A 249 -19.79 -3.27 0.31
N MET A 250 -19.44 -1.99 0.41
CA MET A 250 -18.89 -1.41 1.64
C MET A 250 -19.91 -1.44 2.80
N VAL A 251 -21.19 -1.21 2.52
CA VAL A 251 -22.27 -1.40 3.53
C VAL A 251 -22.29 -2.84 4.05
N LYS A 252 -22.17 -3.84 3.16
CA LYS A 252 -22.09 -5.26 3.56
C LYS A 252 -20.84 -5.55 4.41
N LEU A 253 -19.77 -4.79 4.24
CA LEU A 253 -18.54 -4.88 5.03
C LEU A 253 -18.62 -4.10 6.36
N GLY A 254 -19.71 -3.39 6.61
CA GLY A 254 -19.96 -2.67 7.87
C GLY A 254 -19.74 -1.16 7.80
N VAL A 255 -19.47 -0.59 6.62
CA VAL A 255 -19.33 0.86 6.44
C VAL A 255 -20.73 1.51 6.44
N PRO A 256 -21.00 2.51 7.30
CA PRO A 256 -22.35 3.03 7.53
C PRO A 256 -22.79 4.08 6.48
N TYR A 257 -22.79 3.73 5.19
CA TYR A 257 -23.47 4.56 4.19
C TYR A 257 -24.99 4.47 4.36
N SER A 258 -25.67 5.62 4.32
CA SER A 258 -27.12 5.68 4.26
C SER A 258 -27.64 5.38 2.85
N GLU A 259 -28.93 5.05 2.72
CA GLU A 259 -29.55 4.90 1.40
C GLU A 259 -29.49 6.21 0.60
N ASP A 260 -29.57 7.36 1.27
CA ASP A 260 -29.45 8.68 0.66
C ASP A 260 -28.03 8.95 0.14
N ASP A 261 -26.98 8.48 0.83
CA ASP A 261 -25.60 8.61 0.34
C ASP A 261 -25.41 7.85 -0.97
N ILE A 262 -25.98 6.64 -1.06
CA ILE A 262 -25.89 5.79 -2.25
C ILE A 262 -26.74 6.38 -3.38
N ALA A 263 -27.97 6.83 -3.09
CA ALA A 263 -28.86 7.40 -4.09
C ALA A 263 -28.33 8.71 -4.69
N ASN A 264 -27.61 9.51 -3.89
CA ASN A 264 -27.03 10.78 -4.32
C ASN A 264 -25.55 10.68 -4.72
N ALA A 265 -25.00 9.46 -4.87
CA ALA A 265 -23.57 9.25 -5.07
C ALA A 265 -23.01 10.04 -6.27
N GLN A 266 -23.66 9.95 -7.43
CA GLN A 266 -23.23 10.65 -8.65
C GLN A 266 -23.28 12.18 -8.51
N GLN A 267 -24.30 12.70 -7.83
CA GLN A 267 -24.41 14.14 -7.58
C GLN A 267 -23.31 14.60 -6.62
N SER A 268 -23.09 13.88 -5.53
CA SER A 268 -22.02 14.16 -4.57
C SER A 268 -20.64 14.16 -5.24
N MET A 269 -20.37 13.20 -6.13
CA MET A 269 -19.13 13.18 -6.92
C MET A 269 -19.01 14.39 -7.84
N THR A 270 -20.10 14.78 -8.49
CA THR A 270 -20.13 15.95 -9.37
C THR A 270 -19.84 17.22 -8.59
N ASP A 271 -20.45 17.39 -7.42
CA ASP A 271 -20.29 18.57 -6.57
C ASP A 271 -18.85 18.67 -6.04
N GLN A 272 -18.32 17.58 -5.47
CA GLN A 272 -16.95 17.55 -4.96
C GLN A 272 -15.92 17.69 -6.10
N GLY A 273 -16.15 17.04 -7.23
CA GLY A 273 -15.28 17.13 -8.41
C GLY A 273 -15.27 18.55 -9.00
N THR A 274 -16.43 19.21 -9.06
CA THR A 274 -16.53 20.61 -9.50
C THR A 274 -15.81 21.54 -8.53
N GLN A 275 -15.89 21.31 -7.22
CA GLN A 275 -15.12 22.10 -6.25
C GLN A 275 -13.61 21.95 -6.43
N ILE A 276 -13.11 20.73 -6.67
CA ILE A 276 -11.68 20.50 -6.94
C ILE A 276 -11.27 21.15 -8.26
N GLU A 277 -12.08 21.00 -9.32
CA GLU A 277 -11.87 21.67 -10.60
C GLU A 277 -11.76 23.19 -10.43
N GLN A 278 -12.68 23.82 -9.68
CA GLN A 278 -12.61 25.25 -9.36
C GLN A 278 -11.33 25.62 -8.60
N ASN A 279 -10.86 24.78 -7.68
CA ASN A 279 -9.61 25.03 -6.97
C ASN A 279 -8.42 25.00 -7.95
N LEU A 280 -8.46 24.15 -8.98
CA LEU A 280 -7.38 24.06 -9.97
C LEU A 280 -7.25 25.34 -10.82
N TYR A 281 -8.34 26.09 -11.03
CA TYR A 281 -8.29 27.41 -11.69
C TYR A 281 -7.50 28.47 -10.90
N SER A 282 -7.09 28.19 -9.66
CA SER A 282 -6.19 29.08 -8.91
C SER A 282 -4.78 29.17 -9.50
N ASP A 283 -4.38 28.20 -10.33
CA ASP A 283 -3.13 28.23 -11.11
C ASP A 283 -3.39 28.80 -12.52
N PRO A 284 -2.82 29.98 -12.86
CA PRO A 284 -3.04 30.61 -14.16
C PRO A 284 -2.57 29.76 -15.35
N ASP A 285 -1.52 28.96 -15.18
CA ASP A 285 -0.98 28.14 -16.26
C ASP A 285 -1.93 26.98 -16.56
N PHE A 286 -2.48 26.37 -15.50
CA PHE A 286 -3.56 25.39 -15.63
C PHE A 286 -4.80 26.01 -16.29
N ALA A 287 -5.28 27.14 -15.79
CA ALA A 287 -6.51 27.76 -16.30
C ALA A 287 -6.40 28.08 -17.79
N LYS A 288 -5.26 28.61 -18.23
CA LYS A 288 -5.02 28.90 -19.64
C LYS A 288 -5.02 27.64 -20.50
N THR A 289 -4.22 26.65 -20.14
CA THR A 289 -4.08 25.41 -20.92
C THR A 289 -5.38 24.61 -20.95
N TYR A 290 -6.10 24.56 -19.84
CA TYR A 290 -7.37 23.86 -19.75
C TYR A 290 -8.46 24.49 -20.61
N GLU A 291 -8.57 25.82 -20.65
CA GLU A 291 -9.56 26.50 -21.51
C GLU A 291 -9.20 26.39 -23.00
N GLU A 292 -7.90 26.40 -23.34
CA GLU A 292 -7.43 26.13 -24.71
C GLU A 292 -7.80 24.69 -25.12
N ASP A 293 -7.48 23.69 -24.30
CA ASP A 293 -7.84 22.29 -24.55
C ASP A 293 -9.36 22.07 -24.65
N LYS A 294 -10.14 22.79 -23.83
CA LYS A 294 -11.60 22.74 -23.83
C LYS A 294 -12.21 23.33 -25.09
N ALA A 295 -11.64 24.42 -25.60
CA ALA A 295 -12.07 25.03 -26.86
C ALA A 295 -11.76 24.11 -28.05
N ASP A 296 -10.62 23.42 -28.02
CA ASP A 296 -10.16 22.55 -29.10
C ASP A 296 -10.81 21.14 -29.08
N GLY A 297 -11.19 20.65 -27.89
CA GLY A 297 -11.64 19.26 -27.70
C GLY A 297 -13.05 18.94 -28.19
N GLY A 298 -13.90 19.95 -28.42
CA GLY A 298 -15.28 19.74 -28.92
C GLY A 298 -16.12 18.80 -28.05
N ASP A 299 -16.92 17.93 -28.68
CA ASP A 299 -17.87 17.03 -27.99
C ASP A 299 -17.18 15.85 -27.26
N GLU A 300 -15.92 15.55 -27.57
CA GLU A 300 -15.15 14.46 -26.92
C GLU A 300 -14.34 14.97 -25.71
N PHE A 301 -14.44 16.25 -25.36
CA PHE A 301 -13.70 16.83 -24.24
C PHE A 301 -14.23 16.33 -22.89
N ILE A 302 -13.33 15.73 -22.11
CA ILE A 302 -13.62 15.31 -20.74
C ILE A 302 -13.31 16.46 -19.78
N GLU A 303 -14.33 17.00 -19.13
CA GLU A 303 -14.18 18.01 -18.07
C GLU A 303 -13.31 17.47 -16.92
N MET A 304 -12.50 18.33 -16.30
CA MET A 304 -11.53 17.95 -15.26
C MET A 304 -12.21 17.25 -14.09
N ARG A 305 -13.39 17.73 -13.67
CA ARG A 305 -14.23 17.10 -12.62
C ARG A 305 -14.59 15.63 -12.88
N ASN A 306 -14.50 15.18 -14.14
CA ASN A 306 -14.80 13.81 -14.55
C ASN A 306 -13.53 12.98 -14.81
N ARG A 307 -12.33 13.51 -14.56
CA ARG A 307 -11.07 12.78 -14.79
C ARG A 307 -10.60 12.04 -13.55
N GLU A 308 -9.86 10.96 -13.76
CA GLU A 308 -9.32 10.10 -12.69
C GLU A 308 -8.47 10.88 -11.66
N ILE A 309 -7.70 11.87 -12.12
CA ILE A 309 -6.86 12.69 -11.24
C ILE A 309 -7.67 13.44 -10.18
N VAL A 310 -8.89 13.89 -10.48
CA VAL A 310 -9.73 14.60 -9.52
C VAL A 310 -10.19 13.67 -8.41
N ALA A 311 -10.50 12.41 -8.73
CA ALA A 311 -10.83 11.40 -7.74
C ALA A 311 -9.62 11.11 -6.82
N LEU A 312 -8.42 10.92 -7.41
CA LEU A 312 -7.20 10.70 -6.64
C LEU A 312 -6.87 11.90 -5.73
N ILE A 313 -7.03 13.14 -6.21
CA ILE A 313 -6.86 14.35 -5.40
C ILE A 313 -7.86 14.35 -4.24
N ALA A 314 -9.14 14.05 -4.49
CA ALA A 314 -10.16 13.97 -3.44
C ALA A 314 -9.72 13.01 -2.32
N TYR A 315 -9.29 11.81 -2.68
CA TYR A 315 -8.77 10.81 -1.74
C TYR A 315 -7.55 11.31 -0.96
N LEU A 316 -6.53 11.86 -1.62
CA LEU A 316 -5.33 12.34 -0.95
C LEU A 316 -5.62 13.52 0.00
N GLN A 317 -6.53 14.41 -0.39
CA GLN A 317 -6.94 15.55 0.43
C GLN A 317 -7.71 15.15 1.69
N ARG A 318 -8.28 13.95 1.69
CA ARG A 318 -9.04 13.37 2.80
C ARG A 318 -8.15 12.70 3.86
N LEU A 319 -6.91 12.30 3.51
CA LEU A 319 -6.05 11.52 4.40
C LEU A 319 -5.64 12.28 5.67
N GLY A 320 -6.10 11.78 6.82
CA GLY A 320 -5.74 12.29 8.15
C GLY A 320 -6.44 13.59 8.56
N THR A 321 -7.53 13.98 7.88
CA THR A 321 -8.30 15.17 8.24
C THR A 321 -9.25 14.96 9.41
N ASP A 322 -9.73 13.74 9.63
CA ASP A 322 -10.77 13.46 10.63
C ASP A 322 -10.33 13.78 12.06
N ILE A 323 -9.07 13.48 12.37
CA ILE A 323 -8.52 13.71 13.71
C ILE A 323 -8.31 15.20 14.04
N LYS A 324 -8.28 16.08 13.03
CA LYS A 324 -8.08 17.53 13.23
C LYS A 324 -9.35 18.23 13.73
N VAL A 325 -10.53 17.63 13.49
CA VAL A 325 -11.82 18.19 13.92
C VAL A 325 -11.92 18.19 15.46
N ASP A 326 -11.25 17.23 16.10
CA ASP A 326 -11.31 17.00 17.54
C ASP A 326 -10.36 17.89 18.37
N GLU A 327 -9.37 18.59 17.82
CA GLU A 327 -8.55 19.50 18.65
C GLU A 327 -9.36 20.64 19.29
N SER A 328 -10.55 20.94 18.76
CA SER A 328 -11.51 21.88 19.37
C SER A 328 -12.39 21.25 20.48
N ASN A 329 -12.48 19.92 20.55
CA ASN A 329 -13.38 19.17 21.44
C ASN A 329 -12.67 18.11 22.30
N LEU A 330 -11.34 18.00 22.25
CA LEU A 330 -10.51 17.11 23.08
C LEU A 330 -10.35 17.64 24.52
N GLU A 331 -11.43 18.07 25.16
CA GLU A 331 -11.57 17.89 26.60
C GLU A 331 -11.93 16.43 26.83
N VAL A 332 -10.87 15.63 26.99
CA VAL A 332 -10.86 14.20 27.26
C VAL A 332 -11.98 13.80 28.23
N SER A 333 -13.00 13.11 27.72
CA SER A 333 -13.92 12.33 28.55
C SER A 333 -13.19 11.11 29.10
N ASN A 334 -12.35 11.34 30.11
CA ASN A 334 -11.94 10.27 31.01
C ASN A 334 -13.13 9.99 31.94
N GLN A 335 -14.03 9.12 31.49
CA GLN A 335 -14.97 8.45 32.38
C GLN A 335 -14.98 6.95 32.12
N ASN A 336 -14.37 6.26 33.10
CA ASN A 336 -14.48 4.87 33.54
C ASN A 336 -13.73 3.78 32.78
#